data_AF-A0A8S9Z313-F1
#
_entry.id   AF-A0A8S9Z313-F1
#
_cell.length_a   1.000
_cell.length_b   1.000
_cell.length_c   1.000
_cell.angle_alpha   90.00
_cell.angle_beta   90.00
_cell.angle_gamma   90.00
#
_symmetry.space_group_name_H-M   'P 1'
#
loop_
_entity.id
_entity.type
_entity.pdbx_description
1 polymer ?
#
loop_
_entity_poly.entity_id
_entity_poly.type
_entity_poly.pdbx_seq_one_letter_code
_entity_poly.pdbx_strand_id
1 'polypeptide(L)'
;MYFYILLCFLVAACQIVIGSVTYNWARSYERVAFDTQLGVVGAALVFAGAVLALTAILGAVAYRTHSRLLVVMTYSLLLLILFCELGSILLSALHWSNVGLYVCTTLKSELDDYGFDEAVIANVDNVQTSLHCCGINNFIDWNTTAYFKKNGSYPLSCYRNALDYNLNTRNHAAKPVLYSAGCASALVDVIHSKSAVVISVGLTSILFQVIGLHNSCIPSCNTLLRSSGGTTYAAL
;
A
#
# COMPACT_ATOMS: atom_id res chain seq x y z
N MET A 1 11.45 14.90 25.43
CA MET A 1 11.92 13.59 24.92
C MET A 1 10.87 12.48 25.04
N TYR A 2 10.33 12.18 26.23
CA TYR A 2 9.31 11.12 26.39
C TYR A 2 8.07 11.35 25.51
N PHE A 3 7.62 12.59 25.36
CA PHE A 3 6.54 12.95 24.43
C PHE A 3 6.88 12.60 22.97
N TYR A 4 8.10 12.89 22.51
CA TYR A 4 8.55 12.53 21.16
C TYR A 4 8.59 11.01 20.95
N ILE A 5 9.09 10.26 21.94
CA ILE A 5 9.10 8.78 21.89
C ILE A 5 7.68 8.23 21.79
N LEU A 6 6.73 8.77 22.56
CA LEU A 6 5.33 8.38 22.47
C LEU A 6 4.77 8.63 21.07
N LEU A 7 5.05 9.80 20.48
CA LEU A 7 4.63 10.11 19.11
C LEU A 7 5.24 9.14 18.10
N CYS A 8 6.52 8.78 18.22
CA CYS A 8 7.14 7.78 17.35
C CYS A 8 6.44 6.42 17.43
N PHE A 9 6.05 5.97 18.63
CA PHE A 9 5.28 4.73 18.78
C PHE A 9 3.88 4.83 18.13
N LEU A 10 3.21 5.97 18.23
CA LEU A 10 1.92 6.17 17.57
C LEU A 10 2.06 6.14 16.05
N VAL A 11 3.08 6.82 15.50
CA VAL A 11 3.36 6.79 14.05
C VAL A 11 3.72 5.38 13.59
N ALA A 12 4.57 4.66 14.33
CA ALA A 12 4.93 3.28 14.03
C ALA A 12 3.70 2.35 14.04
N ALA A 13 2.82 2.49 15.04
CA ALA A 13 1.58 1.73 15.11
C ALA A 13 0.65 2.04 13.92
N CYS A 14 0.50 3.31 13.55
CA CYS A 14 -0.26 3.71 12.37
C CYS A 14 0.32 3.10 11.08
N GLN A 15 1.64 3.11 10.91
CA GLN A 15 2.31 2.48 9.76
C GLN A 15 2.06 0.98 9.68
N ILE A 16 2.17 0.28 10.81
CA ILE A 16 1.92 -1.17 10.88
C ILE A 16 0.47 -1.48 10.51
N VAL A 17 -0.50 -0.74 11.08
CA VAL A 17 -1.93 -0.96 10.81
C VAL A 17 -2.27 -0.66 9.35
N ILE A 18 -1.88 0.51 8.84
CA ILE A 18 -2.20 0.94 7.47
C ILE A 18 -1.48 0.06 6.45
N GLY A 19 -0.21 -0.30 6.71
CA GLY A 19 0.55 -1.24 5.90
C GLY A 19 -0.10 -2.62 5.83
N SER A 20 -0.55 -3.16 6.97
CA SER A 20 -1.24 -4.46 7.02
C SER A 20 -2.56 -4.45 6.25
N VAL A 21 -3.36 -3.40 6.42
CA VAL A 21 -4.61 -3.23 5.66
C VAL A 21 -4.34 -3.14 4.17
N THR A 22 -3.33 -2.36 3.76
CA THR A 22 -2.94 -2.21 2.36
C THR A 22 -2.42 -3.52 1.77
N TYR A 23 -1.60 -4.25 2.52
CA TYR A 23 -1.08 -5.56 2.11
C TYR A 23 -2.21 -6.58 1.90
N ASN A 24 -3.12 -6.70 2.87
CA ASN A 24 -4.25 -7.63 2.78
C ASN A 24 -5.24 -7.23 1.66
N TRP A 25 -5.46 -5.92 1.49
CA TRP A 25 -6.26 -5.41 0.38
C TRP A 25 -5.64 -5.78 -0.96
N ALA A 26 -4.34 -5.48 -1.15
CA ALA A 26 -3.63 -5.83 -2.39
C ALA A 26 -3.65 -7.34 -2.66
N ARG A 27 -3.51 -8.15 -1.62
CA ARG A 27 -3.61 -9.61 -1.73
C ARG A 27 -4.99 -10.09 -2.19
N SER A 28 -6.06 -9.40 -1.78
CA SER A 28 -7.44 -9.74 -2.17
C SER A 28 -7.72 -9.52 -3.66
N TYR A 29 -6.87 -8.75 -4.34
CA TYR A 29 -6.93 -8.48 -5.78
C TYR A 29 -5.67 -9.02 -6.47
N GLU A 30 -5.14 -10.14 -5.98
CA GLU A 30 -3.77 -10.66 -6.19
C GLU A 30 -3.24 -10.51 -7.63
N ARG A 31 -4.07 -10.70 -8.66
CA ARG A 31 -3.65 -10.56 -10.06
C ARG A 31 -3.64 -9.12 -10.59
N VAL A 32 -4.56 -8.26 -10.16
CA VAL A 32 -4.60 -6.86 -10.60
C VAL A 32 -3.72 -5.95 -9.74
N ALA A 33 -3.52 -6.31 -8.47
CA ALA A 33 -2.66 -5.56 -7.55
C ALA A 33 -1.16 -5.83 -7.78
N PHE A 34 -0.78 -6.97 -8.35
CA PHE A 34 0.64 -7.32 -8.58
C PHE A 34 1.34 -6.32 -9.51
N ASP A 35 0.65 -5.87 -10.57
CA ASP A 35 1.20 -4.90 -11.51
C ASP A 35 1.34 -3.49 -10.92
N THR A 36 0.59 -3.20 -9.85
CA THR A 36 0.58 -1.86 -9.23
C THR A 36 1.52 -1.73 -8.03
N GLN A 37 2.29 -2.80 -7.70
CA GLN A 37 3.25 -2.86 -6.59
C GLN A 37 2.67 -2.58 -5.19
N LEU A 38 1.34 -2.43 -5.05
CA LEU A 38 0.72 -1.94 -3.82
C LEU A 38 0.91 -2.90 -2.63
N GLY A 39 0.99 -4.20 -2.89
CA GLY A 39 1.30 -5.21 -1.88
C GLY A 39 2.73 -5.07 -1.33
N VAL A 40 3.70 -4.78 -2.20
CA VAL A 40 5.09 -4.53 -1.81
C VAL A 40 5.18 -3.27 -0.96
N VAL A 41 4.48 -2.20 -1.37
CA VAL A 41 4.40 -0.95 -0.60
C VAL A 41 3.79 -1.20 0.78
N GLY A 42 2.70 -1.96 0.87
CA GLY A 42 2.07 -2.32 2.14
C GLY A 42 3.01 -3.07 3.09
N ALA A 43 3.71 -4.09 2.58
CA ALA A 43 4.69 -4.85 3.36
C ALA A 43 5.89 -3.99 3.81
N ALA A 44 6.38 -3.11 2.92
CA ALA A 44 7.45 -2.17 3.25
C ALA A 44 7.03 -1.19 4.36
N LEU A 45 5.77 -0.73 4.37
CA LEU A 45 5.22 0.14 5.42
C LEU A 45 5.21 -0.55 6.78
N VAL A 46 4.82 -1.84 6.82
CA VAL A 46 4.85 -2.65 8.06
C VAL A 46 6.27 -2.79 8.58
N PHE A 47 7.22 -3.11 7.69
CA PHE A 47 8.63 -3.22 8.04
C PHE A 47 9.19 -1.90 8.57
N ALA A 48 8.93 -0.79 7.87
CA ALA A 48 9.37 0.55 8.29
C ALA A 48 8.81 0.93 9.68
N GLY A 49 7.52 0.66 9.93
CA GLY A 49 6.91 0.89 11.23
C GLY A 49 7.53 0.06 12.36
N ALA A 50 7.84 -1.21 12.10
CA ALA A 50 8.53 -2.06 13.07
C ALA A 50 9.94 -1.54 13.41
N VAL A 51 10.71 -1.13 12.40
CA VAL A 51 12.03 -0.54 12.61
C VAL A 51 11.92 0.81 13.32
N LEU A 52 10.92 1.65 13.00
CA LEU A 52 10.69 2.91 13.70
C LEU A 52 10.40 2.69 15.19
N ALA A 53 9.58 1.70 15.54
CA ALA A 53 9.35 1.32 16.93
C ALA A 53 10.64 0.87 17.65
N LEU A 54 11.48 0.06 16.98
CA LEU A 54 12.79 -0.34 17.52
C LEU A 54 13.70 0.86 17.75
N THR A 55 13.76 1.82 16.82
CA THR A 55 14.56 3.05 16.99
C THR A 55 14.07 3.90 18.15
N ALA A 56 12.75 3.94 18.43
CA ALA A 56 12.21 4.64 19.58
C ALA A 56 12.65 4.01 20.92
N ILE A 57 12.70 2.67 20.99
CA ILE A 57 13.23 1.93 22.15
C ILE A 57 14.72 2.21 22.33
N LEU A 58 15.50 2.05 21.26
CA LEU A 58 16.95 2.29 21.28
C LEU A 58 17.27 3.73 21.68
N GLY A 59 16.53 4.71 21.16
CA GLY A 59 16.67 6.12 21.53
C GLY A 59 16.36 6.38 23.02
N ALA A 60 15.35 5.73 23.57
CA ALA A 60 15.02 5.83 25.00
C ALA A 60 16.15 5.26 25.89
N VAL A 61 16.70 4.10 25.53
CA VAL A 61 17.81 3.47 26.25
C VAL A 61 19.09 4.28 26.09
N ALA A 62 19.38 4.79 24.88
CA ALA A 62 20.53 5.64 24.60
C ALA A 62 20.55 6.88 25.49
N TYR A 63 19.39 7.52 25.67
CA TYR A 63 19.26 8.67 26.55
C TYR A 63 19.54 8.34 28.01
N ARG A 64 18.99 7.23 28.52
CA ARG A 64 19.18 6.84 29.94
C ARG A 64 20.60 6.39 30.25
N THR A 65 21.22 5.67 29.32
CA THR A 65 22.55 5.08 29.50
C THR A 65 23.67 6.01 29.09
N HIS A 66 23.36 7.12 28.41
CA HIS A 66 24.32 7.99 27.74
C HIS A 66 25.29 7.21 26.82
N SER A 67 24.88 6.05 26.31
CA SER A 67 25.72 5.17 25.51
C SER A 67 25.86 5.68 24.09
N ARG A 68 27.10 5.97 23.69
CA ARG A 68 27.45 6.47 22.35
C ARG A 68 27.05 5.51 21.25
N LEU A 69 27.27 4.21 21.48
CA LEU A 69 26.96 3.16 20.49
C LEU A 69 25.47 3.15 20.14
N LEU A 70 24.60 3.25 21.16
CA LEU A 70 23.15 3.23 20.94
C LEU A 70 22.65 4.49 20.20
N VAL A 71 23.26 5.66 20.45
CA VAL A 71 22.96 6.89 19.70
C VAL A 71 23.34 6.73 18.23
N VAL A 72 24.55 6.22 17.95
CA VAL A 72 25.01 5.99 16.57
C VAL A 72 24.13 4.96 15.85
N MET A 73 23.78 3.84 16.51
CA MET A 73 22.87 2.84 15.93
C MET A 73 21.50 3.44 15.60
N THR A 74 20.92 4.22 16.51
CA THR A 74 19.62 4.88 16.29
C THR A 74 19.70 5.85 15.10
N TYR A 75 20.76 6.64 15.01
CA TYR A 75 20.99 7.57 13.89
C TYR A 75 21.14 6.85 12.54
N SER A 76 21.96 5.79 12.49
CA SER A 76 22.16 4.99 11.28
C SER A 76 20.88 4.31 10.79
N LEU A 77 20.06 3.78 11.71
CA LEU A 77 18.77 3.18 11.36
C LEU A 77 17.77 4.21 10.82
N LEU A 78 17.69 5.40 11.45
CA LEU A 78 16.84 6.48 10.95
C LEU A 78 17.24 6.95 9.55
N LEU A 79 18.55 7.04 9.26
CA LEU A 79 19.03 7.35 7.91
C LEU A 79 18.67 6.26 6.90
N LEU A 80 18.83 4.99 7.27
CA LEU A 80 18.50 3.86 6.39
C LEU A 80 17.03 3.91 5.98
N ILE A 81 16.11 4.11 6.94
CA ILE A 81 14.68 4.20 6.66
C ILE A 81 14.38 5.42 5.77
N LEU A 82 15.00 6.57 6.04
CA LEU A 82 14.81 7.79 5.26
C LEU A 82 15.20 7.58 3.78
N PHE A 83 16.34 6.95 3.51
CA PHE A 83 16.76 6.64 2.15
C PHE A 83 15.81 5.66 1.46
N CYS A 84 15.32 4.64 2.18
CA CYS A 84 14.31 3.72 1.66
C CYS A 84 13.00 4.44 1.30
N GLU A 85 12.48 5.30 2.19
CA GLU A 85 11.24 6.04 1.94
C GLU A 85 11.37 6.99 0.74
N LEU A 86 12.46 7.74 0.65
CA LEU A 86 12.72 8.63 -0.51
C LEU A 86 12.87 7.83 -1.81
N GLY A 87 13.56 6.69 -1.77
CA GLY A 87 13.70 5.79 -2.92
C GLY A 87 12.35 5.22 -3.39
N SER A 88 11.51 4.79 -2.46
CA SER A 88 10.16 4.29 -2.76
C SER A 88 9.26 5.39 -3.35
N ILE A 89 9.31 6.61 -2.83
CA ILE A 89 8.55 7.76 -3.37
C ILE A 89 8.98 8.04 -4.81
N LEU A 90 10.29 8.07 -5.07
CA LEU A 90 10.83 8.30 -6.41
C LEU A 90 10.39 7.20 -7.39
N LEU A 91 10.51 5.93 -7.00
CA LEU A 91 10.11 4.81 -7.84
C LEU A 91 8.61 4.82 -8.14
N SER A 92 7.78 5.14 -7.14
CA SER A 92 6.32 5.23 -7.28
C SER A 92 5.93 6.35 -8.23
N ALA A 93 6.59 7.51 -8.15
CA ALA A 93 6.34 8.65 -9.03
C ALA A 93 6.62 8.32 -10.51
N LEU A 94 7.64 7.51 -10.80
CA LEU A 94 7.99 7.11 -12.17
C LEU A 94 6.95 6.16 -12.79
N HIS A 95 6.31 5.31 -11.99
CA HIS A 95 5.35 4.30 -12.50
C HIS A 95 3.91 4.80 -12.55
N TRP A 96 3.61 5.94 -11.91
CA TRP A 96 2.24 6.45 -11.75
C TRP A 96 1.50 6.66 -13.08
N SER A 97 2.19 7.09 -14.14
CA SER A 97 1.57 7.37 -15.45
C SER A 97 0.98 6.13 -16.12
N ASN A 98 1.45 4.94 -15.75
CA ASN A 98 1.13 3.70 -16.45
C ASN A 98 0.09 2.84 -15.72
N VAL A 99 -0.31 3.23 -14.49
CA VAL A 99 -1.23 2.45 -13.63
C VAL A 99 -2.54 2.11 -14.35
N GLY A 100 -3.16 3.07 -15.03
CA GLY A 100 -4.40 2.83 -15.76
C GLY A 100 -4.24 1.84 -16.93
N LEU A 101 -3.09 1.87 -17.61
CA LEU A 101 -2.80 0.94 -18.70
C LEU A 101 -2.64 -0.49 -18.17
N TYR A 102 -1.88 -0.67 -17.07
CA TYR A 102 -1.73 -1.97 -16.43
C TYR A 102 -3.06 -2.54 -15.96
N VAL A 103 -3.89 -1.73 -15.30
CA VAL A 103 -5.23 -2.17 -14.85
C VAL A 103 -6.08 -2.63 -16.03
N CYS A 104 -6.12 -1.87 -17.13
CA CYS A 104 -6.89 -2.24 -18.31
C CYS A 104 -6.38 -3.54 -18.96
N THR A 105 -5.06 -3.70 -19.13
CA THR A 105 -4.48 -4.90 -19.75
C THR A 105 -4.73 -6.16 -18.92
N THR A 106 -4.62 -6.03 -17.60
CA THR A 106 -4.78 -7.16 -16.68
C THR A 106 -6.25 -7.56 -16.56
N LEU A 107 -7.16 -6.59 -16.41
CA LEU A 107 -8.60 -6.87 -16.46
C LEU A 107 -9.02 -7.49 -17.81
N LYS A 108 -8.40 -7.10 -18.92
CA LYS A 108 -8.69 -7.70 -20.23
C LYS A 108 -8.31 -9.18 -20.27
N SER A 109 -7.11 -9.52 -19.80
CA SER A 109 -6.66 -10.92 -19.73
C SER A 109 -7.57 -11.75 -18.83
N GLU A 110 -7.89 -11.26 -17.64
CA GLU A 110 -8.76 -11.95 -16.68
C GLU A 110 -10.17 -12.17 -17.24
N LEU A 111 -10.72 -11.20 -17.97
CA LEU A 111 -12.05 -11.32 -18.58
C LEU A 111 -12.08 -12.34 -19.73
N ASP A 112 -10.98 -12.48 -20.46
CA ASP A 112 -10.85 -13.45 -21.56
C ASP A 112 -10.67 -14.88 -21.05
N ASP A 113 -9.96 -15.06 -19.93
CA ASP A 113 -9.74 -16.35 -19.26
C ASP A 113 -10.88 -16.76 -18.29
N TYR A 114 -11.87 -15.88 -18.10
CA TYR A 114 -13.00 -16.12 -17.22
C TYR A 114 -13.83 -17.33 -17.68
N GLY A 115 -14.06 -18.27 -16.77
CA GLY A 115 -14.77 -19.53 -17.03
C GLY A 115 -13.86 -20.74 -17.30
N PHE A 116 -12.55 -20.56 -17.34
CA PHE A 116 -11.56 -21.63 -17.52
C PHE A 116 -10.72 -21.92 -16.26
N ASP A 117 -10.41 -20.87 -15.47
CA ASP A 117 -9.62 -20.97 -14.22
C ASP A 117 -10.47 -20.49 -13.03
N GLU A 118 -10.62 -21.33 -12.00
CA GLU A 118 -11.37 -20.98 -10.78
C GLU A 118 -10.78 -19.78 -10.05
N ALA A 119 -9.45 -19.58 -10.09
CA ALA A 119 -8.80 -18.43 -9.48
C ALA A 119 -9.14 -17.13 -10.21
N VAL A 120 -9.21 -17.18 -11.55
CA VAL A 120 -9.63 -16.03 -12.38
C VAL A 120 -11.10 -15.71 -12.15
N ILE A 121 -11.96 -16.74 -12.07
CA ILE A 121 -13.38 -16.56 -11.75
C ILE A 121 -13.55 -15.85 -10.41
N ALA A 122 -12.91 -16.38 -9.35
CA ALA A 122 -12.99 -15.79 -8.01
C ALA A 122 -12.46 -14.34 -7.98
N ASN A 123 -11.38 -14.05 -8.70
CA ASN A 123 -10.79 -12.72 -8.77
C ASN A 123 -11.71 -11.70 -9.48
N VAL A 124 -12.21 -12.04 -10.67
CA VAL A 124 -13.13 -11.18 -11.42
C VAL A 124 -14.43 -10.95 -10.64
N ASP A 125 -14.98 -12.00 -10.03
CA ASP A 125 -16.20 -11.89 -9.22
C ASP A 125 -15.99 -11.01 -8.00
N ASN A 126 -14.85 -11.14 -7.31
CA ASN A 126 -14.49 -10.30 -6.18
C ASN A 126 -14.34 -8.82 -6.59
N VAL A 127 -13.69 -8.54 -7.72
CA VAL A 127 -13.56 -7.17 -8.26
C VAL A 127 -14.93 -6.57 -8.54
N GLN A 128 -15.78 -7.27 -9.27
CA GLN A 128 -17.10 -6.77 -9.69
C GLN A 128 -18.03 -6.52 -8.50
N THR A 129 -18.05 -7.45 -7.54
CA THR A 129 -18.88 -7.32 -6.34
C THR A 129 -18.34 -6.27 -5.38
N SER A 130 -17.03 -6.23 -5.12
CA SER A 130 -16.44 -5.29 -4.16
C SER A 130 -16.44 -3.85 -4.65
N LEU A 131 -16.31 -3.62 -5.97
CA LEU A 131 -16.27 -2.29 -6.56
C LEU A 131 -17.60 -1.88 -7.22
N HIS A 132 -18.62 -2.74 -7.19
CA HIS A 132 -19.91 -2.49 -7.82
C HIS A 132 -19.77 -2.08 -9.31
N CYS A 133 -18.94 -2.81 -10.04
CA CYS A 133 -18.58 -2.56 -11.43
C CYS A 133 -18.82 -3.80 -12.29
N CYS A 134 -18.83 -3.65 -13.61
CA CYS A 134 -18.91 -4.78 -14.52
C CYS A 134 -18.21 -4.52 -15.86
N GLY A 135 -17.46 -5.53 -16.31
CA GLY A 135 -16.60 -5.43 -17.48
C GLY A 135 -15.40 -4.51 -17.25
N ILE A 136 -14.71 -4.14 -18.32
CA ILE A 136 -13.49 -3.31 -18.24
C ILE A 136 -13.91 -1.85 -18.19
N ASN A 137 -14.63 -1.40 -19.22
CA ASN A 137 -15.20 -0.07 -19.36
C ASN A 137 -16.71 -0.07 -19.07
N ASN A 138 -17.39 -1.17 -19.39
CA ASN A 138 -18.82 -1.38 -19.11
C ASN A 138 -19.22 -2.85 -19.30
N PHE A 139 -20.45 -3.21 -18.93
CA PHE A 139 -20.95 -4.58 -19.02
C PHE A 139 -20.96 -5.17 -20.44
N ILE A 140 -20.96 -4.35 -21.52
CA ILE A 140 -20.99 -4.84 -22.91
C ILE A 140 -19.68 -5.54 -23.28
N ASP A 141 -18.57 -5.26 -22.58
CA ASP A 141 -17.28 -5.92 -22.80
C ASP A 141 -17.39 -7.45 -22.70
N TRP A 142 -18.30 -7.95 -21.85
CA TRP A 142 -18.61 -9.37 -21.72
C TRP A 142 -19.10 -10.01 -23.02
N ASN A 143 -19.79 -9.28 -23.90
CA ASN A 143 -20.36 -9.84 -25.13
C ASN A 143 -19.30 -10.43 -26.08
N THR A 144 -18.04 -9.99 -25.92
CA THR A 144 -16.91 -10.48 -26.73
C THR A 144 -16.26 -11.75 -26.17
N THR A 145 -16.47 -12.03 -24.88
CA THR A 145 -15.84 -13.14 -24.12
C THR A 145 -16.37 -14.51 -24.52
N ALA A 146 -15.57 -15.56 -24.32
CA ALA A 146 -15.99 -16.94 -24.53
C ALA A 146 -17.12 -17.34 -23.57
N TYR A 147 -17.07 -16.86 -22.32
CA TYR A 147 -18.08 -17.12 -21.29
C TYR A 147 -19.48 -16.69 -21.74
N PHE A 148 -19.63 -15.43 -22.19
CA PHE A 148 -20.93 -14.92 -22.62
C PHE A 148 -21.44 -15.64 -23.87
N LYS A 149 -20.56 -15.93 -24.84
CA LYS A 149 -20.93 -16.67 -26.06
C LYS A 149 -21.43 -18.08 -25.75
N LYS A 150 -20.90 -18.71 -24.70
CA LYS A 150 -21.28 -20.07 -24.28
C LYS A 150 -22.57 -20.08 -23.44
N ASN A 151 -22.70 -19.16 -22.48
CA ASN A 151 -23.77 -19.20 -21.49
C ASN A 151 -24.96 -18.28 -21.81
N GLY A 152 -24.77 -17.28 -22.68
CA GLY A 152 -25.80 -16.29 -23.02
C GLY A 152 -26.17 -15.34 -21.87
N SER A 153 -25.35 -15.27 -20.82
CA SER A 153 -25.61 -14.46 -19.63
C SER A 153 -24.32 -13.85 -19.06
N TYR A 154 -24.45 -12.70 -18.39
CA TYR A 154 -23.39 -12.11 -17.56
C TYR A 154 -23.15 -12.96 -16.29
N PRO A 155 -21.95 -12.91 -15.68
CA PRO A 155 -21.72 -13.57 -14.40
C PRO A 155 -22.56 -12.94 -13.29
N LEU A 156 -22.84 -13.72 -12.24
CA LEU A 156 -23.68 -13.29 -11.11
C LEU A 156 -23.13 -12.05 -10.40
N SER A 157 -21.80 -11.91 -10.34
CA SER A 157 -21.07 -10.79 -9.76
C SER A 157 -21.33 -9.43 -10.43
N CYS A 158 -21.78 -9.43 -11.69
CA CYS A 158 -22.10 -8.23 -12.46
C CYS A 158 -23.50 -7.65 -12.16
N TYR A 159 -24.37 -8.41 -11.48
CA TYR A 159 -25.73 -7.97 -11.14
C TYR A 159 -25.74 -7.19 -9.83
N ARG A 160 -26.57 -6.14 -9.77
CA ARG A 160 -26.73 -5.30 -8.57
C ARG A 160 -27.46 -6.02 -7.45
N ASN A 161 -28.40 -6.90 -7.77
CA ASN A 161 -29.11 -7.72 -6.78
C ASN A 161 -29.09 -9.20 -7.19
N ALA A 162 -28.86 -10.09 -6.24
CA ALA A 162 -28.90 -11.55 -6.47
C ALA A 162 -30.28 -12.04 -6.98
N LEU A 163 -31.35 -11.29 -6.73
CA LEU A 163 -32.70 -11.56 -7.24
C LEU A 163 -32.83 -11.26 -8.75
N ASP A 164 -31.97 -10.42 -9.31
CA ASP A 164 -32.04 -10.01 -10.72
C ASP A 164 -31.63 -11.14 -11.68
N TYR A 165 -30.86 -12.13 -11.20
CA TYR A 165 -30.60 -13.36 -11.96
C TYR A 165 -31.87 -14.19 -12.19
N ASN A 166 -32.75 -14.27 -11.19
CA ASN A 166 -33.99 -15.04 -11.24
C ASN A 166 -35.13 -14.32 -12.00
N LEU A 167 -34.99 -13.03 -12.29
CA LEU A 167 -35.98 -12.28 -13.07
C LEU A 167 -35.91 -12.58 -14.57
N ASN A 168 -34.76 -13.04 -15.06
CA ASN A 168 -34.65 -13.57 -16.42
C ASN A 168 -35.52 -14.82 -16.66
N THR A 169 -36.01 -15.48 -15.59
CA THR A 169 -36.82 -16.72 -15.71
C THR A 169 -38.28 -16.59 -15.27
N ARG A 170 -38.71 -15.49 -14.62
CA ARG A 170 -40.10 -15.40 -14.08
C ARG A 170 -40.92 -14.18 -14.48
N ASN A 171 -40.33 -13.08 -14.93
CA ASN A 171 -41.10 -11.88 -15.31
C ASN A 171 -40.39 -11.13 -16.45
N HIS A 172 -40.88 -11.30 -17.69
CA HIS A 172 -40.39 -10.64 -18.91
C HIS A 172 -40.48 -9.09 -18.93
N ALA A 173 -40.87 -8.44 -17.82
CA ALA A 173 -41.03 -6.99 -17.73
C ALA A 173 -39.90 -6.28 -16.95
N ALA A 174 -39.13 -7.00 -16.12
CA ALA A 174 -38.04 -6.41 -15.34
C ALA A 174 -36.69 -6.74 -16.02
N LYS A 175 -36.05 -5.74 -16.64
CA LYS A 175 -34.69 -5.88 -17.16
C LYS A 175 -33.74 -6.04 -15.96
N PRO A 176 -32.85 -7.05 -15.95
CA PRO A 176 -31.88 -7.20 -14.86
C PRO A 176 -31.01 -5.95 -14.73
N VAL A 177 -30.78 -5.50 -13.49
CA VAL A 177 -29.97 -4.31 -13.21
C VAL A 177 -28.52 -4.72 -13.07
N LEU A 178 -27.75 -4.56 -14.16
CA LEU A 178 -26.30 -4.77 -14.17
C LEU A 178 -25.57 -3.51 -13.66
N TYR A 179 -24.34 -3.68 -13.19
CA TYR A 179 -23.47 -2.54 -12.96
C TYR A 179 -23.10 -1.89 -14.30
N SER A 180 -23.36 -0.59 -14.43
CA SER A 180 -23.06 0.18 -15.63
C SER A 180 -21.64 0.75 -15.64
N ALA A 181 -21.00 0.86 -14.47
CA ALA A 181 -19.64 1.36 -14.32
C ALA A 181 -18.62 0.27 -14.69
N GLY A 182 -17.56 0.65 -15.41
CA GLY A 182 -16.44 -0.24 -15.72
C GLY A 182 -15.50 -0.45 -14.54
N CYS A 183 -14.92 -1.66 -14.43
CA CYS A 183 -14.02 -1.98 -13.34
C CYS A 183 -12.65 -1.30 -13.46
N ALA A 184 -12.22 -0.91 -14.66
CA ALA A 184 -10.94 -0.24 -14.84
C ALA A 184 -10.92 1.12 -14.13
N SER A 185 -11.92 1.97 -14.36
CA SER A 185 -12.01 3.28 -13.71
C SER A 185 -12.25 3.14 -12.20
N ALA A 186 -13.18 2.25 -11.80
CA ALA A 186 -13.47 2.03 -10.39
C ALA A 186 -12.23 1.56 -9.60
N LEU A 187 -11.43 0.66 -10.19
CA LEU A 187 -10.22 0.18 -9.54
C LEU A 187 -9.12 1.25 -9.49
N VAL A 188 -8.91 2.02 -10.56
CA VAL A 188 -7.97 3.14 -10.56
C VAL A 188 -8.33 4.17 -9.49
N ASP A 189 -9.62 4.51 -9.35
CA ASP A 189 -10.10 5.45 -8.33
C ASP A 189 -9.81 4.93 -6.91
N VAL A 190 -10.04 3.64 -6.67
CA VAL A 190 -9.73 3.02 -5.37
C VAL A 190 -8.22 3.01 -5.13
N ILE A 191 -7.41 2.66 -6.12
CA ILE A 191 -5.93 2.69 -6.01
C ILE A 191 -5.47 4.10 -5.64
N HIS A 192 -5.98 5.13 -6.32
CA HIS A 192 -5.70 6.53 -6.02
C HIS A 192 -6.08 6.92 -4.58
N SER A 193 -7.27 6.53 -4.13
CA SER A 193 -7.74 6.82 -2.77
C SER A 193 -6.88 6.15 -1.71
N LYS A 194 -6.54 4.86 -1.90
CA LYS A 194 -5.72 4.10 -0.95
C LYS A 194 -4.27 4.58 -0.94
N SER A 195 -3.68 4.85 -2.10
CA SER A 195 -2.31 5.34 -2.20
C SER A 195 -2.15 6.73 -1.57
N ALA A 196 -3.15 7.61 -1.67
CA ALA A 196 -3.12 8.91 -1.01
C ALA A 196 -2.96 8.80 0.52
N VAL A 197 -3.67 7.85 1.15
CA VAL A 197 -3.52 7.59 2.59
C VAL A 197 -2.11 7.09 2.89
N VAL A 198 -1.59 6.13 2.13
CA VAL A 198 -0.24 5.59 2.32
C VAL A 198 0.84 6.68 2.18
N ILE A 199 0.73 7.53 1.15
CA ILE A 199 1.66 8.63 0.90
C ILE A 199 1.64 9.62 2.08
N SER A 200 0.47 9.97 2.60
CA SER A 200 0.35 10.91 3.73
C SER A 200 1.05 10.39 4.99
N VAL A 201 0.96 9.08 5.26
CA VAL A 201 1.62 8.43 6.39
C VAL A 201 3.13 8.40 6.18
N GLY A 202 3.60 8.09 4.97
CA GLY A 202 5.03 8.13 4.62
C GLY A 202 5.64 9.52 4.78
N LEU A 203 4.96 10.57 4.30
CA LEU A 203 5.41 11.95 4.48
C LEU A 203 5.47 12.34 5.97
N THR A 204 4.49 11.91 6.75
CA THR A 204 4.50 12.11 8.21
C THR A 204 5.70 11.41 8.84
N SER A 205 5.97 10.15 8.48
CA SER A 205 7.13 9.39 8.91
C SER A 205 8.45 10.12 8.63
N ILE A 206 8.63 10.66 7.42
CA ILE A 206 9.81 11.44 7.03
C ILE A 206 10.01 12.65 7.95
N LEU A 207 8.95 13.40 8.24
CA LEU A 207 9.04 14.56 9.14
C LEU A 207 9.53 14.16 10.55
N PHE A 208 9.00 13.07 11.10
CA PHE A 208 9.40 12.56 12.41
C PHE A 208 10.85 12.03 12.43
N GLN A 209 11.30 11.41 11.34
CA GLN A 209 12.69 10.97 11.18
C GLN A 209 13.64 12.16 11.13
N VAL A 210 13.33 13.23 10.39
CA VAL A 210 14.16 14.44 10.33
C VAL A 210 14.31 15.07 11.71
N ILE A 211 13.23 15.14 12.49
CA ILE A 211 13.27 15.61 13.89
C ILE A 211 14.16 14.68 14.74
N GLY A 212 14.05 13.36 14.56
CA GLY A 212 14.87 12.37 15.27
C GLY A 212 16.36 12.48 14.96
N LEU A 213 16.69 12.69 13.68
CA LEU A 213 18.06 12.91 13.19
C LEU A 213 18.66 14.19 13.77
N HIS A 214 17.89 15.28 13.79
CA HIS A 214 18.32 16.55 14.41
C HIS A 214 18.66 16.35 15.89
N ASN A 215 17.77 15.69 16.64
CA ASN A 215 17.96 15.40 18.07
C ASN A 215 19.14 14.46 18.34
N SER A 216 19.44 13.53 17.43
CA SER A 216 20.53 12.56 17.56
C SER A 216 21.90 13.13 17.15
N CYS A 217 21.92 14.16 16.29
CA CYS A 217 23.14 14.79 15.79
C CYS A 217 23.89 15.57 16.90
N ILE A 218 23.16 16.31 17.75
CA ILE A 218 23.76 17.16 18.78
C ILE A 218 24.59 16.34 19.81
N PRO A 219 24.06 15.25 20.40
CA PRO A 219 24.86 14.40 21.28
C PRO A 219 26.04 13.74 20.55
N SER A 220 25.86 13.32 19.30
CA SER A 220 26.91 12.66 18.51
C SER A 220 28.08 13.61 18.19
N CYS A 221 27.79 14.85 17.80
CA CYS A 221 28.80 15.85 17.47
C CYS A 221 29.60 16.31 18.70
N ASN A 222 28.93 16.60 19.82
CA ASN A 222 29.60 16.95 21.09
C ASN A 222 30.53 15.83 21.57
N THR A 223 30.14 14.59 21.30
CA THR A 223 30.90 13.40 21.66
C THR A 223 32.15 13.22 20.78
N LEU A 224 32.04 13.45 19.47
CA LEU A 224 33.16 13.43 18.53
C LEU A 224 34.17 14.55 18.84
N LEU A 225 33.69 15.76 19.13
CA LEU A 225 34.53 16.88 19.54
C LEU A 225 35.28 16.60 20.85
N ARG A 226 34.64 15.92 21.81
CA ARG A 226 35.31 15.52 23.06
C ARG A 226 36.36 14.43 22.83
N SER A 227 36.14 13.54 21.86
CA SER A 227 37.13 12.53 21.48
C SER A 227 38.33 13.16 20.76
N SER A 228 38.10 14.12 19.86
CA SER A 228 39.19 14.80 19.15
C SER A 228 39.97 15.77 20.05
N GLY A 229 39.28 16.47 20.97
CA GLY A 229 39.92 17.32 21.97
C GLY A 229 40.70 16.54 23.03
N GLY A 230 40.27 15.31 23.37
CA GLY A 230 41.00 14.43 24.29
C GLY A 230 42.33 13.92 23.74
N THR A 231 42.45 13.77 22.41
CA THR A 231 43.72 13.40 21.77
C THR A 231 44.74 14.55 21.72
N THR A 232 44.31 15.81 21.78
CA THR A 232 45.23 16.97 21.72
C THR A 232 45.93 17.25 23.05
N TYR A 233 45.35 16.84 24.19
CA TYR A 233 45.97 17.01 25.53
C TYR A 233 46.82 15.82 25.99
N ALA A 234 46.93 14.75 25.19
CA ALA A 234 47.78 13.60 25.48
C ALA A 234 49.13 13.62 24.72
N ALA A 235 49.41 14.72 24.00
CA ALA A 235 50.60 14.89 23.16
C ALA A 235 51.46 16.12 23.53
N LEU A 236 51.30 16.64 24.75
CA LEU A 236 52.17 17.64 25.39
C LEU A 236 52.47 17.18 26.82
#